data_AF-A0A7S4S061-F1
#
_entry.id   AF-A0A7S4S061-F1
#
_cell.length_a   1.000
_cell.length_b   1.000
_cell.length_c   1.000
_cell.angle_alpha   90.00
_cell.angle_beta   90.00
_cell.angle_gamma   90.00
#
_symmetry.space_group_name_H-M   'P 1'
#
loop_
_entity.id
_entity.type
_entity.pdbx_description
1 polymer ?
#
loop_
_entity_poly.entity_id
_entity_poly.type
_entity_poly.pdbx_seq_one_letter_code
_entity_poly.pdbx_strand_id
1 'polypeptide(L)'
;MSSLLPHTKHIQCIYIITLSYLMQFCNSKTTYIPPAPHEGEFPTTTLSNGDIIPLVGLGGCSHVRKAHILSALDIGYRYFDTAQAYNWGYKEEDVGDVIHDSYVDRTDIRSYTDIVI
;
A
#
# COMPACT_ATOMS: atom_id res chain seq x y z
N MET A 1 -13.24 31.02 49.31
CA MET A 1 -14.35 30.29 48.65
C MET A 1 -14.83 31.11 47.48
N SER A 2 -14.17 30.99 46.33
CA SER A 2 -14.49 31.71 45.09
C SER A 2 -15.50 30.93 44.27
N SER A 3 -16.72 31.45 44.17
CA SER A 3 -17.79 30.92 43.32
C SER A 3 -17.52 31.25 41.85
N LEU A 4 -16.89 30.31 41.14
CA LEU A 4 -16.71 30.38 39.69
C LEU A 4 -18.07 30.36 38.98
N LEU A 5 -18.28 31.34 38.10
CA LEU A 5 -19.51 31.57 37.35
C LEU A 5 -19.95 30.32 36.54
N PRO A 6 -21.26 30.07 36.40
CA PRO A 6 -21.82 28.89 35.70
C PRO A 6 -21.46 28.85 34.20
N HIS A 7 -21.00 29.95 33.62
CA HIS A 7 -20.69 30.09 32.19
C HIS A 7 -19.40 29.35 31.76
N THR A 8 -18.47 29.09 32.70
CA THR A 8 -17.16 28.49 32.38
C THR A 8 -17.26 26.98 32.10
N LYS A 9 -18.26 26.30 32.70
CA LYS A 9 -18.46 24.85 32.59
C LYS A 9 -18.96 24.43 31.20
N HIS A 10 -19.82 25.22 30.59
CA HIS A 10 -20.35 24.93 29.25
C HIS A 10 -19.29 25.06 28.16
N ILE A 11 -18.41 26.06 28.26
CA ILE A 11 -17.31 26.26 27.32
C ILE A 11 -16.27 25.13 27.43
N GLN A 12 -15.95 24.70 28.64
CA GLN A 12 -15.09 23.52 28.84
C GLN A 12 -15.71 22.24 28.27
N CYS A 13 -17.02 22.02 28.44
CA CYS A 13 -17.68 20.86 27.84
C CYS A 13 -17.62 20.86 26.30
N ILE A 14 -17.85 22.01 25.66
CA ILE A 14 -17.77 22.10 24.20
C ILE A 14 -16.35 21.77 23.71
N TYR A 15 -15.33 22.28 24.40
CA TYR A 15 -13.93 22.03 24.04
C TYR A 15 -13.52 20.56 24.21
N ILE A 16 -14.01 19.90 25.26
CA ILE A 16 -13.76 18.47 25.48
C ILE A 16 -14.47 17.62 24.42
N ILE A 17 -15.71 17.97 24.06
CA ILE A 17 -16.48 17.25 23.04
C ILE A 17 -15.81 17.41 21.67
N THR A 18 -15.40 18.61 21.27
CA THR A 18 -14.72 18.82 19.98
C THR A 18 -13.35 18.14 19.92
N LEU A 19 -12.59 18.16 21.02
CA LEU A 19 -11.29 17.48 21.10
C LEU A 19 -11.44 15.95 21.04
N SER A 20 -12.47 15.40 21.68
CA SER A 20 -12.77 13.96 21.62
C SER A 20 -13.22 13.50 20.23
N TYR A 21 -13.97 14.34 19.51
CA TYR A 21 -14.39 14.06 18.13
C TYR A 21 -13.20 14.09 17.15
N LEU A 22 -12.25 15.01 17.34
CA LEU A 22 -11.00 15.07 16.58
C LEU A 22 -10.11 13.83 16.80
N MET A 23 -10.05 13.32 18.03
CA MET A 23 -9.29 12.10 18.34
C MET A 23 -9.94 10.84 17.73
N GLN A 24 -11.25 10.80 17.57
CA GLN A 24 -11.95 9.69 16.91
C GLN A 24 -11.69 9.64 15.39
N PHE A 25 -11.48 10.78 14.73
CA PHE A 25 -11.11 10.82 13.31
C PHE A 25 -9.69 10.30 13.04
N CYS A 26 -8.78 10.44 14.00
CA CYS A 26 -7.38 10.00 13.84
C CYS A 26 -7.22 8.47 13.98
N ASN A 27 -8.23 7.78 14.54
CA ASN A 27 -8.13 6.37 14.91
C ASN A 27 -8.90 5.41 13.98
N SER A 28 -9.36 5.88 12.81
CA SER A 28 -9.90 4.98 11.79
C SER A 28 -8.74 4.21 11.15
N LYS A 29 -8.35 3.10 11.77
CA LYS A 29 -7.62 2.05 11.07
C LYS A 29 -8.58 1.51 10.02
N THR A 30 -8.40 1.92 8.77
CA THR A 30 -9.04 1.25 7.64
C THR A 30 -8.59 -0.19 7.70
N THR A 31 -9.46 -1.09 8.16
CA THR A 31 -9.29 -2.53 7.94
C THR A 31 -9.35 -2.72 6.44
N TYR A 32 -8.19 -2.91 5.83
CA TYR A 32 -8.09 -3.34 4.45
C TYR A 32 -8.75 -4.71 4.35
N ILE A 33 -9.89 -4.76 3.68
CA ILE A 33 -10.53 -5.99 3.27
C ILE A 33 -10.03 -6.21 1.85
N PRO A 34 -9.21 -7.23 1.58
CA PRO A 34 -8.81 -7.51 0.21
C PRO A 34 -10.08 -7.69 -0.63
N PRO A 35 -10.12 -7.15 -1.87
CA PRO A 35 -11.18 -7.50 -2.80
C PRO A 35 -11.24 -9.03 -2.91
N ALA A 36 -12.45 -9.55 -3.13
CA ALA A 36 -12.64 -10.98 -3.37
C ALA A 36 -11.61 -11.48 -4.41
N PRO A 37 -11.05 -12.68 -4.25
CA PRO A 37 -10.03 -13.19 -5.17
C PRO A 37 -10.50 -12.99 -6.61
N HIS A 38 -9.66 -12.40 -7.45
CA HIS A 38 -10.00 -12.22 -8.86
C HIS A 38 -10.24 -13.61 -9.47
N GLU A 39 -11.49 -13.88 -9.81
CA GLU A 39 -11.88 -15.12 -10.47
C GLU A 39 -11.45 -15.01 -11.94
N GLY A 40 -10.20 -15.38 -12.21
CA GLY A 40 -9.63 -15.36 -13.55
C GLY A 40 -8.14 -15.71 -13.54
N GLU A 41 -7.74 -16.61 -14.44
CA GLU A 41 -6.34 -16.91 -14.68
C GLU A 41 -5.72 -15.77 -15.49
N PHE A 42 -4.69 -15.10 -14.96
CA PHE A 42 -3.97 -14.06 -15.70
C PHE A 42 -3.18 -14.69 -16.84
N PRO A 43 -3.12 -14.08 -18.03
CA PRO A 43 -2.37 -14.65 -19.15
C PRO A 43 -0.89 -14.76 -18.78
N THR A 44 -0.31 -15.93 -19.01
CA THR A 44 1.11 -16.23 -18.78
C THR A 44 1.82 -16.69 -20.05
N THR A 45 3.13 -16.51 -20.10
CA THR A 45 4.00 -17.05 -21.16
C THR A 45 5.13 -17.85 -20.53
N THR A 46 5.70 -18.78 -21.30
CA THR A 46 6.84 -19.59 -20.90
C THR A 46 8.10 -19.03 -21.55
N LEU A 47 9.09 -18.72 -20.73
CA LEU A 47 10.42 -18.32 -21.18
C LEU A 47 11.17 -19.52 -21.76
N SER A 48 12.26 -19.26 -22.49
CA SER A 48 13.05 -20.32 -23.14
C SER A 48 13.68 -21.31 -22.15
N ASN A 49 13.83 -20.92 -20.89
CA ASN A 49 14.32 -21.77 -19.79
C ASN A 49 13.20 -22.58 -19.09
N GLY A 50 11.95 -22.45 -19.53
CA GLY A 50 10.79 -23.12 -18.95
C GLY A 50 10.09 -22.37 -17.81
N ASP A 51 10.60 -21.21 -17.39
CA ASP A 51 9.95 -20.40 -16.37
C ASP A 51 8.65 -19.78 -16.90
N ILE A 52 7.61 -19.79 -16.06
CA ILE A 52 6.32 -19.17 -16.37
C ILE A 52 6.28 -17.76 -15.78
N ILE A 53 5.98 -16.78 -16.61
CA ILE A 53 5.82 -15.37 -16.19
C ILE A 53 4.45 -14.82 -16.59
N PRO A 54 3.86 -13.91 -15.81
CA PRO A 54 2.69 -13.15 -16.24
C PRO A 54 3.01 -12.28 -17.46
N LEU A 55 2.10 -12.19 -18.44
CA LEU A 55 2.27 -11.32 -19.61
C LEU A 55 2.20 -9.83 -19.27
N VAL A 56 1.50 -9.49 -18.18
CA VAL A 56 1.25 -8.12 -17.76
C VAL A 56 1.92 -7.89 -16.41
N GLY A 57 2.71 -6.83 -16.31
CA GLY A 57 3.38 -6.42 -15.09
C GLY A 57 3.35 -4.91 -14.89
N LEU A 58 3.61 -4.47 -13.65
CA LEU A 58 3.74 -3.07 -13.29
C LEU A 58 5.22 -2.65 -13.33
N GLY A 59 5.57 -1.71 -14.22
CA GLY A 59 6.91 -1.13 -14.27
C GLY A 59 7.11 -0.01 -13.25
N GLY A 60 8.25 0.01 -12.56
CA GLY A 60 8.58 0.86 -11.40
C GLY A 60 9.19 2.23 -11.70
N CYS A 61 9.00 2.76 -12.92
CA CYS A 61 9.57 4.04 -13.34
C CYS A 61 9.14 5.23 -12.44
N SER A 62 9.87 6.35 -12.52
CA SER A 62 10.08 7.47 -11.57
C SER A 62 8.95 7.96 -10.65
N HIS A 63 7.69 7.64 -10.94
CA HIS A 63 6.51 8.07 -10.20
C HIS A 63 5.73 6.93 -9.52
N VAL A 64 6.11 5.68 -9.74
CA VAL A 64 5.55 4.55 -9.00
C VAL A 64 5.99 4.63 -7.54
N ARG A 65 5.05 4.33 -6.64
CA ARG A 65 5.18 4.46 -5.18
C ARG A 65 4.37 3.33 -4.56
N LYS A 66 4.57 3.07 -3.27
CA LYS A 66 3.85 2.04 -2.50
C LYS A 66 2.35 1.94 -2.81
N ALA A 67 1.64 3.08 -2.86
CA ALA A 67 0.20 3.10 -3.16
C ALA A 67 -0.16 2.49 -4.53
N HIS A 68 0.65 2.69 -5.56
CA HIS A 68 0.42 2.12 -6.88
C HIS A 68 0.65 0.60 -6.90
N ILE A 69 1.66 0.14 -6.15
CA ILE A 69 2.03 -1.27 -6.02
C ILE A 69 0.94 -2.03 -5.25
N LEU A 70 0.44 -1.43 -4.17
CA LEU A 70 -0.70 -1.94 -3.41
C LEU A 70 -1.94 -2.07 -4.31
N SER A 71 -2.33 -1.00 -5.01
CA SER A 71 -3.45 -1.06 -5.94
C SER A 71 -3.27 -2.13 -7.02
N ALA A 72 -2.04 -2.34 -7.52
CA ALA A 72 -1.75 -3.38 -8.49
C ALA A 72 -1.93 -4.79 -7.90
N LEU A 73 -1.44 -5.04 -6.68
CA LEU A 73 -1.67 -6.29 -5.96
C LEU A 73 -3.16 -6.55 -5.73
N ASP A 74 -3.90 -5.50 -5.33
CA ASP A 74 -5.34 -5.53 -5.07
C ASP A 74 -6.13 -5.93 -6.31
N ILE A 75 -5.72 -5.46 -7.49
CA ILE A 75 -6.35 -5.82 -8.78
C ILE A 75 -5.77 -7.11 -9.40
N GLY A 76 -4.88 -7.81 -8.68
CA GLY A 76 -4.40 -9.14 -9.05
C GLY A 76 -3.09 -9.18 -9.83
N TYR A 77 -2.34 -8.08 -9.94
CA TYR A 77 -1.01 -8.14 -10.56
C TYR A 77 -0.08 -9.02 -9.74
N ARG A 78 0.74 -9.78 -10.44
CA ARG A 78 1.75 -10.69 -9.87
C ARG A 78 3.14 -10.51 -10.45
N TYR A 79 3.30 -9.56 -11.36
CA TYR A 79 4.59 -9.23 -11.96
C TYR A 79 4.94 -7.76 -11.74
N PHE A 80 6.08 -7.51 -11.10
CA PHE A 80 6.65 -6.18 -10.87
C PHE A 80 8.03 -6.10 -11.53
N ASP A 81 8.22 -5.05 -12.32
CA ASP A 81 9.47 -4.77 -13.02
C ASP A 81 10.07 -3.48 -12.45
N THR A 82 11.30 -3.52 -11.97
CA THR A 82 11.99 -2.39 -11.34
C THR A 82 13.47 -2.39 -11.73
N ALA A 83 14.23 -1.39 -11.27
CA ALA A 83 15.65 -1.29 -11.56
C ALA A 83 16.39 -0.58 -10.42
N GLN A 84 17.68 -0.89 -10.24
CA GLN A 84 18.56 -0.23 -9.27
C GLN A 84 19.04 1.15 -9.75
N ALA A 85 18.11 1.98 -10.22
CA ALA A 85 18.39 3.29 -10.83
C ALA A 85 17.73 4.42 -10.05
N TYR A 86 18.07 4.56 -8.76
CA TYR A 86 17.53 5.58 -7.85
C TYR A 86 17.63 7.01 -8.41
N ASN A 87 18.72 7.34 -9.11
CA ASN A 87 18.91 8.65 -9.74
C ASN A 87 17.86 8.95 -10.82
N TRP A 88 17.22 7.91 -11.36
CA TRP A 88 16.16 8.00 -12.36
C TRP A 88 14.78 7.84 -11.72
N GLY A 89 14.71 7.84 -10.38
CA GLY A 89 13.47 7.82 -9.60
C GLY A 89 12.88 6.44 -9.33
N TYR A 90 13.60 5.36 -9.65
CA TYR A 90 13.21 4.00 -9.26
C TYR A 90 13.36 3.82 -7.75
N LYS A 91 12.48 2.98 -7.18
CA LYS A 91 12.41 2.70 -5.73
C LYS A 91 12.11 1.23 -5.48
N GLU A 92 13.15 0.41 -5.50
CA GLU A 92 13.03 -1.04 -5.28
C GLU A 92 12.60 -1.36 -3.85
N GLU A 93 12.98 -0.51 -2.89
CA GLU A 93 12.58 -0.62 -1.49
C GLU A 93 11.07 -0.49 -1.32
N ASP A 94 10.40 0.36 -2.12
CA ASP A 94 8.94 0.48 -2.09
C ASP A 94 8.27 -0.83 -2.56
N VAL A 95 8.86 -1.52 -3.54
CA VAL A 95 8.38 -2.82 -4.03
C VAL A 95 8.64 -3.92 -3.00
N GLY A 96 9.84 -3.95 -2.42
CA GLY A 96 10.24 -4.92 -1.40
C GLY A 96 9.37 -4.83 -0.14
N ASP A 97 9.17 -3.62 0.39
CA ASP A 97 8.35 -3.37 1.56
C ASP A 97 6.89 -3.80 1.33
N VAL A 98 6.31 -3.43 0.19
CA VAL A 98 4.92 -3.78 -0.11
C VAL A 98 4.73 -5.28 -0.29
N ILE A 99 5.65 -5.97 -0.98
CA ILE A 99 5.58 -7.43 -1.14
C ILE A 99 5.73 -8.12 0.22
N HIS A 100 6.69 -7.67 1.06
CA HIS A 100 6.92 -8.22 2.39
C HIS A 100 5.69 -8.07 3.30
N ASP A 101 5.05 -6.91 3.25
CA ASP A 101 3.89 -6.60 4.08
C ASP A 101 2.57 -7.11 3.48
N SER A 102 2.59 -7.63 2.24
CA SER A 102 1.42 -8.18 1.58
C SER A 102 1.04 -9.56 2.13
N TYR A 103 -0.24 -9.90 2.05
CA TYR A 103 -0.74 -11.24 2.39
C TYR A 103 -0.62 -12.22 1.21
N VAL A 104 0.09 -11.85 0.14
CA VAL A 104 0.26 -12.67 -1.07
C VAL A 104 1.48 -13.55 -0.88
N ASP A 105 1.35 -14.84 -1.20
CA ASP A 105 2.48 -15.77 -1.12
C ASP A 105 3.60 -15.34 -2.06
N ARG A 106 4.84 -15.35 -1.59
CA ARG A 106 6.00 -14.99 -2.41
C ARG A 106 6.15 -15.87 -3.64
N THR A 107 5.66 -17.11 -3.63
CA THR A 107 5.69 -17.99 -4.81
C THR A 107 4.73 -17.55 -5.92
N ASP A 108 3.71 -16.77 -5.56
CA ASP A 108 2.74 -16.20 -6.50
C ASP A 108 3.24 -14.88 -7.11
N ILE A 109 4.33 -14.30 -6.60
CA ILE A 109 4.87 -13.03 -7.08
C ILE A 109 6.18 -13.25 -7.83
N ARG A 110 6.25 -12.71 -9.05
CA ARG A 110 7.48 -12.56 -9.80
C ARG A 110 7.91 -11.10 -9.78
N SER A 111 9.16 -10.86 -9.46
CA SER A 111 9.77 -9.54 -9.48
C SER A 111 11.06 -9.64 -10.28
N TYR A 112 11.20 -8.81 -11.31
CA TYR A 112 12.46 -8.66 -12.02
C TYR A 112 13.08 -7.30 -11.67
N THR A 113 14.40 -7.29 -11.59
CA THR A 113 15.18 -6.07 -11.44
C THR A 113 16.25 -6.06 -12.53
N ASP A 114 16.30 -4.96 -13.28
CA ASP A 114 17.41 -4.71 -14.18
C ASP A 114 18.57 -4.10 -13.38
N ILE A 115 19.67 -4.86 -13.29
CA ILE A 115 21.02 -4.54 -12.75
C ILE A 115 21.27 -4.89 -11.26
N VAL A 116 22.02 -5.98 -11.07
CA VAL A 116 22.92 -6.21 -9.92
C VAL A 116 24.23 -5.48 -10.24
N ILE A 117 24.66 -4.56 -9.37
CA ILE A 117 26.06 -4.09 -9.34
C ILE A 117 26.80 -4.87 -8.26
#